data_AF-A0A820PDJ5-F1
#
_entry.id   AF-A0A820PDJ5-F1
#
_cell.length_a   1.000
_cell.length_b   1.000
_cell.length_c   1.000
_cell.angle_alpha   90.00
_cell.angle_beta   90.00
_cell.angle_gamma   90.00
#
_symmetry.space_group_name_H-M   'P 1'
#
loop_
_entity.id
_entity.type
_entity.pdbx_description
1 polymer ?
#
loop_
_entity_poly.entity_id
_entity_poly.type
_entity_poly.pdbx_seq_one_letter_code
_entity_poly.pdbx_strand_id
1 'polypeptide(L)'
;SLNQVVLWDQILLRGNNARINLHDIVTKYYFWDDGEHLRSNNVTLTLAWNVIPNAGGLPHIRANGSTSFIFPDQYTTSRLFREFLETYNRIVEECFHRCIYSFNYRYLLDEEVDCVTRCTSKYVNYNQRMAMNFADIQAKKLINMQEQVEAQSQMMNNEINDNSKSS
;
A
#
# COMPACT_ATOMS: atom_id res chain seq x y z
N SER A 1 -25.40 5.24 3.22
CA SER A 1 -24.11 5.85 2.83
C SER A 1 -23.85 5.50 1.38
N LEU A 2 -23.13 6.34 0.64
CA LEU A 2 -22.69 6.03 -0.73
C LEU A 2 -21.25 5.51 -0.65
N ASN A 3 -21.04 4.20 -0.84
CA ASN A 3 -19.71 3.60 -0.82
C ASN A 3 -19.10 3.71 -2.23
N GLN A 4 -18.59 4.90 -2.57
CA GLN A 4 -18.00 5.19 -3.87
C GLN A 4 -16.57 5.72 -3.71
N VAL A 5 -15.67 5.23 -4.55
CA VAL A 5 -14.27 5.68 -4.63
C VAL A 5 -13.93 6.05 -6.07
N VAL A 6 -13.12 7.08 -6.25
CA VAL A 6 -12.66 7.56 -7.57
C VAL A 6 -11.27 6.99 -7.84
N LEU A 7 -11.14 6.23 -8.93
CA LEU A 7 -9.88 5.59 -9.33
C LEU A 7 -9.05 6.44 -10.30
N TRP A 8 -9.73 7.32 -11.04
CA TRP A 8 -9.14 8.19 -12.06
C TRP A 8 -10.08 9.36 -12.35
N ASP A 9 -9.51 10.52 -12.70
CA ASP A 9 -10.22 11.72 -13.08
C ASP A 9 -9.49 12.51 -14.19
N GLN A 10 -10.25 13.22 -15.01
CA GLN A 10 -9.71 14.16 -16.01
C GLN A 10 -10.70 15.30 -16.25
N ILE A 11 -10.16 16.52 -16.38
CA ILE A 11 -10.92 17.71 -16.77
C ILE A 11 -10.84 17.87 -18.29
N LEU A 12 -11.99 17.90 -18.95
CA LEU A 12 -12.08 18.23 -20.37
C LEU A 12 -12.51 19.69 -20.55
N LEU A 13 -11.72 20.44 -21.31
CA LEU A 13 -12.05 21.81 -21.68
C LEU A 13 -12.92 21.87 -22.93
N ARG A 14 -13.75 22.91 -23.04
CA ARG A 14 -14.65 23.14 -24.18
C ARG A 14 -13.85 23.38 -25.47
N GLY A 15 -14.12 22.63 -26.53
CA GLY A 15 -13.47 22.78 -27.83
C GLY A 15 -13.50 21.51 -28.69
N ASN A 16 -12.66 21.45 -29.73
CA ASN A 16 -12.68 20.40 -30.76
C ASN A 16 -12.16 19.03 -30.29
N ASN A 17 -11.52 18.94 -29.12
CA ASN A 17 -10.89 17.71 -28.60
C ASN A 17 -11.65 17.06 -27.43
N ALA A 18 -12.97 17.22 -27.35
CA ALA A 18 -13.80 16.60 -26.30
C ALA A 18 -14.03 15.08 -26.50
N ARG A 19 -13.38 14.45 -27.49
CA ARG A 19 -13.42 12.99 -27.66
C ARG A 19 -12.32 12.35 -26.81
N ILE A 20 -12.73 11.69 -25.75
CA ILE A 20 -11.86 10.82 -24.95
C ILE A 20 -11.75 9.48 -25.69
N ASN A 21 -10.55 9.15 -26.17
CA ASN A 21 -10.22 7.79 -26.58
C ASN A 21 -9.03 7.32 -25.74
N LEU A 22 -9.32 6.54 -24.72
CA LEU A 22 -8.34 6.10 -23.74
C LEU A 22 -8.27 4.58 -23.76
N HIS A 23 -7.06 4.07 -23.93
CA HIS A 23 -6.74 2.64 -23.88
C HIS A 23 -5.64 2.45 -22.82
N ASP A 24 -5.70 1.34 -22.08
CA ASP A 24 -4.67 0.94 -21.11
C ASP A 24 -4.31 2.01 -20.06
N ILE A 25 -5.32 2.77 -19.59
CA ILE A 25 -5.12 3.80 -18.58
C ILE A 25 -4.74 3.15 -17.25
N VAL A 26 -3.63 3.60 -16.68
CA VAL A 26 -3.24 3.27 -15.31
C VAL A 26 -4.07 4.09 -14.31
N THR A 27 -4.54 3.45 -13.25
CA THR A 27 -5.27 4.12 -12.16
C THR A 27 -4.43 5.24 -11.56
N LYS A 28 -4.97 6.47 -11.48
CA LYS A 28 -4.28 7.62 -10.89
C LYS A 28 -4.18 7.50 -9.36
N TYR A 29 -5.20 6.90 -8.75
CA TYR A 29 -5.25 6.62 -7.33
C TYR A 29 -5.21 5.11 -7.13
N TYR A 30 -4.18 4.63 -6.43
CA TYR A 30 -4.11 3.23 -6.06
C TYR A 30 -5.27 2.89 -5.10
N PHE A 31 -6.01 1.84 -5.43
CA PHE A 31 -7.18 1.41 -4.68
C PHE A 31 -6.80 0.28 -3.72
N TRP A 32 -6.93 0.53 -2.42
CA TRP A 32 -6.62 -0.42 -1.36
C TRP A 32 -7.87 -0.71 -0.54
N ASP A 33 -8.08 -1.98 -0.23
CA ASP A 33 -9.13 -2.45 0.69
C ASP A 33 -8.52 -2.64 2.09
N ASP A 34 -8.56 -1.60 2.91
CA ASP A 34 -8.01 -1.59 4.29
C ASP A 34 -8.78 -2.51 5.27
N GLY A 35 -9.98 -2.96 4.90
CA GLY A 35 -10.90 -3.65 5.82
C GLY A 35 -11.34 -5.05 5.40
N GLU A 36 -10.80 -5.60 4.31
CA GLU A 36 -11.22 -6.89 3.73
C GLU A 36 -12.69 -6.94 3.25
N HIS A 37 -13.41 -5.82 3.31
CA HIS A 37 -14.85 -5.75 3.03
C HIS A 37 -15.18 -5.87 1.55
N LEU A 38 -14.17 -5.83 0.67
CA LEU A 38 -14.35 -6.00 -0.77
C LEU A 38 -13.99 -7.42 -1.24
N ARG A 39 -13.40 -8.28 -0.39
CA ARG A 39 -13.05 -9.66 -0.75
C ARG A 39 -14.28 -10.45 -1.15
N SER A 40 -14.18 -11.19 -2.26
CA SER A 40 -15.27 -11.99 -2.82
C SER A 40 -16.57 -11.21 -3.06
N ASN A 41 -16.50 -9.88 -3.09
CA ASN A 41 -17.63 -9.01 -3.34
C ASN A 41 -17.61 -8.50 -4.77
N ASN A 42 -18.82 -8.33 -5.31
CA ASN A 42 -19.00 -7.79 -6.65
C ASN A 42 -18.85 -6.27 -6.62
N VAL A 43 -17.86 -5.77 -7.35
CA VAL A 43 -17.58 -4.34 -7.49
C VAL A 43 -17.91 -3.91 -8.91
N THR A 44 -18.64 -2.81 -9.02
CA THR A 44 -19.08 -2.27 -10.31
C THR A 44 -18.38 -0.97 -10.60
N LEU A 45 -17.61 -0.94 -11.69
CA LEU A 45 -17.03 0.28 -12.25
C LEU A 45 -18.08 1.01 -13.06
N THR A 46 -18.21 2.30 -12.77
CA THR A 46 -19.06 3.21 -13.51
C THR A 46 -18.25 4.44 -13.88
N LEU A 47 -18.45 4.94 -15.10
CA LEU A 47 -17.92 6.23 -15.50
C LEU A 47 -18.99 7.29 -15.21
N ALA A 48 -18.59 8.40 -14.59
CA ALA A 48 -19.46 9.53 -14.34
C ALA A 48 -18.68 10.84 -14.50
N TRP A 49 -19.36 11.91 -14.91
CA TRP A 49 -18.76 13.22 -15.09
C TRP A 49 -19.73 14.34 -14.71
N ASN A 50 -19.16 15.48 -14.32
CA ASN A 50 -19.92 16.71 -14.14
C ASN A 50 -19.77 17.58 -15.39
N VAL A 51 -20.87 18.18 -15.85
CA VAL A 51 -20.80 19.24 -16.86
C VAL A 51 -20.87 20.58 -16.14
N ILE A 52 -19.84 21.41 -16.27
CA ILE A 52 -19.75 22.72 -15.61
C ILE A 52 -20.17 23.80 -16.63
N PRO A 53 -21.38 24.39 -16.51
CA PRO A 53 -21.79 25.48 -17.38
C PRO A 53 -21.22 26.82 -16.90
N ASN A 54 -21.22 27.82 -17.78
CA ASN A 54 -20.83 29.19 -17.41
C ASN A 54 -21.80 29.83 -16.39
N ALA A 55 -23.05 29.37 -16.35
CA ALA A 55 -24.07 29.74 -15.36
C ALA A 55 -25.13 28.63 -15.27
N GLY A 56 -25.74 28.46 -14.09
CA GLY A 56 -26.80 27.47 -13.84
C GLY A 56 -26.36 26.27 -13.02
N GLY A 57 -27.16 25.20 -13.06
CA GLY A 57 -26.93 23.98 -12.27
C GLY A 57 -25.74 23.14 -12.75
N LEU A 58 -25.18 22.32 -11.85
CA LEU A 58 -24.09 21.39 -12.12
C LEU A 58 -24.64 19.96 -12.32
N PRO A 59 -25.02 19.57 -13.54
CA PRO A 59 -25.51 18.21 -13.80
C PRO A 59 -24.39 17.19 -13.63
N HIS A 60 -24.70 16.15 -12.86
CA HIS A 60 -23.91 14.94 -12.72
C HIS A 60 -24.47 13.86 -13.64
N ILE A 61 -23.66 13.38 -14.59
CA ILE A 61 -24.07 12.43 -15.61
C ILE A 61 -23.31 11.12 -15.37
N ARG A 62 -24.03 10.00 -15.38
CA ARG A 62 -23.44 8.65 -15.42
C ARG A 62 -23.43 8.14 -16.85
N ALA A 63 -22.34 7.48 -17.23
CA ALA A 63 -22.19 6.85 -18.53
C ALA A 63 -23.24 5.76 -18.74
N ASN A 64 -23.56 5.51 -20.00
CA ASN A 64 -24.31 4.33 -20.38
C ASN A 64 -23.34 3.15 -20.47
N GLY A 65 -23.38 2.25 -19.48
CA GLY A 65 -22.50 1.09 -19.37
C GLY A 65 -21.80 1.03 -18.02
N SER A 66 -21.57 -0.20 -17.57
CA SER A 66 -20.84 -0.50 -16.34
C SER A 66 -20.14 -1.84 -16.49
N THR A 67 -19.04 -2.02 -15.77
CA THR A 67 -18.30 -3.28 -15.76
C THR A 67 -18.19 -3.77 -14.34
N SER A 68 -18.67 -4.99 -14.10
CA SER A 68 -18.65 -5.62 -12.80
C SER A 68 -17.58 -6.69 -12.76
N PHE A 69 -16.81 -6.73 -11.68
CA PHE A 69 -15.82 -7.76 -11.43
C PHE A 69 -15.82 -8.13 -9.95
N ILE A 70 -15.36 -9.34 -9.66
CA ILE A 70 -15.30 -9.86 -8.30
C ILE A 70 -13.86 -9.72 -7.83
N PHE A 71 -13.68 -9.08 -6.67
CA PHE A 71 -12.36 -9.06 -6.03
C PHE A 71 -12.00 -10.46 -5.54
N PRO A 72 -10.72 -10.86 -5.65
CA PRO A 72 -10.29 -12.17 -5.17
C PRO A 72 -10.56 -12.31 -3.67
N ASP A 73 -10.77 -13.55 -3.26
CA ASP A 73 -10.95 -13.97 -1.87
C ASP A 73 -9.67 -13.75 -1.04
N GLN A 74 -8.51 -13.78 -1.69
CA GLN A 74 -7.23 -13.51 -1.08
C GLN A 74 -6.44 -12.49 -1.90
N TYR A 75 -5.98 -11.43 -1.23
CA TYR A 75 -5.01 -10.50 -1.80
C TYR A 75 -3.60 -11.06 -1.63
N THR A 76 -2.74 -10.91 -2.63
CA THR A 76 -1.29 -11.05 -2.42
C THR A 76 -0.89 -10.16 -1.26
N THR A 77 -0.20 -10.71 -0.26
CA THR A 77 0.02 -10.11 1.07
C THR A 77 0.32 -8.61 1.01
N SER A 78 -0.74 -7.81 1.19
CA SER A 78 -0.70 -6.34 1.23
C SER A 78 0.12 -5.82 2.40
N ARG A 79 0.44 -6.68 3.37
CA ARG A 79 1.26 -6.37 4.54
C ARG A 79 2.61 -5.75 4.17
N LEU A 80 3.33 -6.33 3.20
CA LEU A 80 4.62 -5.79 2.76
C LEU A 80 4.48 -4.41 2.12
N PHE A 81 3.38 -4.17 1.40
CA PHE A 81 3.11 -2.89 0.75
C PHE A 81 2.61 -1.84 1.75
N ARG A 82 1.79 -2.24 2.73
CA ARG A 82 1.35 -1.40 3.84
C ARG A 82 2.54 -0.95 4.70
N GLU A 83 3.44 -1.88 5.04
CA GLU A 83 4.68 -1.59 5.75
C GLU A 83 5.56 -0.62 4.92
N PHE A 84 5.58 -0.76 3.59
CA PHE A 84 6.25 0.19 2.70
C PHE A 84 5.59 1.59 2.72
N LEU A 85 4.26 1.68 2.65
CA LEU A 85 3.54 2.96 2.69
C LEU A 85 3.69 3.69 4.03
N GLU A 86 3.62 2.97 5.15
CA GLU A 86 3.87 3.53 6.49
C GLU A 86 5.30 4.06 6.59
N THR A 87 6.27 3.33 6.03
CA THR A 87 7.68 3.77 5.96
C THR A 87 7.83 5.00 5.06
N TYR A 88 7.14 5.04 3.91
CA TYR A 88 7.17 6.17 2.99
C TYR A 88 6.64 7.44 3.66
N ASN A 89 5.49 7.38 4.31
CA ASN A 89 4.90 8.55 4.99
C ASN A 89 5.85 9.11 6.05
N ARG A 90 6.50 8.22 6.80
CA ARG A 90 7.50 8.60 7.80
C ARG A 90 8.75 9.22 7.18
N ILE A 91 9.25 8.69 6.05
CA ILE A 91 10.36 9.28 5.29
C ILE A 91 10.02 10.70 4.87
N VAL A 92 8.83 10.90 4.31
CA VAL A 92 8.38 12.19 3.81
C VAL A 92 8.33 13.21 4.95
N GLU A 93 7.71 12.86 6.07
CA GLU A 93 7.61 13.76 7.24
C GLU A 93 8.98 14.14 7.80
N GLU A 94 9.86 13.15 8.01
CA GLU A 94 11.19 13.37 8.57
C GLU A 94 12.07 14.21 7.63
N CYS A 95 12.07 13.90 6.33
CA CYS A 95 12.87 14.64 5.38
C CYS A 95 12.30 16.04 5.11
N PHE A 96 10.98 16.21 5.18
CA PHE A 96 10.36 17.53 5.08
C PHE A 96 10.81 18.43 6.23
N HIS A 97 10.64 18.01 7.49
CA HIS A 97 11.05 18.80 8.66
C HIS A 97 12.55 19.08 8.73
N ARG A 98 13.37 18.18 8.16
CA ARG A 98 14.82 18.31 8.19
C ARG A 98 15.38 19.20 7.09
N CYS A 99 14.78 19.15 5.90
CA CYS A 99 15.37 19.76 4.70
C CYS A 99 14.62 20.98 4.20
N ILE A 100 13.31 21.10 4.45
CA ILE A 100 12.51 22.22 3.96
C ILE A 100 12.47 23.29 5.05
N TYR A 101 13.04 24.45 4.75
CA TYR A 101 13.12 25.57 5.69
C TYR A 101 12.61 26.88 5.08
N SER A 102 12.48 26.97 3.76
CA SER A 102 12.01 28.17 3.07
C SER A 102 10.63 27.97 2.48
N PHE A 103 9.68 28.83 2.86
CA PHE A 103 8.31 28.83 2.33
C PHE A 103 8.02 30.05 1.43
N ASN A 104 9.07 30.73 0.98
CA ASN A 104 8.95 31.96 0.20
C ASN A 104 8.60 31.72 -1.27
N TYR A 105 8.74 30.48 -1.75
CA TYR A 105 8.54 30.11 -3.15
C TYR A 105 7.65 28.88 -3.29
N ARG A 106 7.05 28.71 -4.48
CA ARG A 106 6.24 27.52 -4.82
C ARG A 106 7.07 26.34 -5.33
N TYR A 107 8.39 26.49 -5.33
CA TYR A 107 9.36 25.48 -5.76
C TYR A 107 10.43 25.35 -4.68
N LEU A 108 11.08 24.19 -4.63
CA LEU A 108 12.19 23.92 -3.73
C LEU A 108 13.46 24.60 -4.23
N LEU A 109 14.27 25.11 -3.30
CA LEU A 109 15.62 25.58 -3.60
C LEU A 109 16.52 24.39 -3.97
N ASP A 110 17.58 24.62 -4.76
CA ASP A 110 18.50 23.55 -5.17
C ASP A 110 19.13 22.86 -3.96
N GLU A 111 19.45 23.62 -2.90
CA GLU A 111 19.97 23.06 -1.65
C GLU A 111 18.94 22.20 -0.90
N GLU A 112 17.65 22.56 -0.96
CA GLU A 112 16.56 21.78 -0.38
C GLU A 112 16.37 20.47 -1.16
N VAL A 113 16.45 20.51 -2.50
CA VAL A 113 16.39 19.31 -3.36
C VAL A 113 17.55 18.35 -3.06
N ASP A 114 18.77 18.87 -2.97
CA ASP A 114 19.95 18.07 -2.63
C ASP A 114 19.84 17.44 -1.23
N CYS A 115 19.34 18.21 -0.25
CA CYS A 115 19.08 17.71 1.10
C CYS A 115 18.05 16.58 1.09
N VAL A 116 16.88 16.79 0.46
CA VAL A 116 15.79 15.80 0.40
C VAL A 116 16.26 14.51 -0.27
N THR A 117 17.02 14.61 -1.36
CA THR A 117 17.57 13.45 -2.09
C THR A 117 18.54 12.64 -1.22
N ARG A 118 19.42 13.31 -0.47
CA ARG A 118 20.33 12.65 0.46
C ARG A 118 19.60 12.07 1.68
N CYS A 119 18.62 12.78 2.21
CA CYS A 119 17.84 12.36 3.37
C CYS A 119 17.06 11.08 3.07
N THR A 120 16.29 11.07 1.99
CA THR A 120 15.52 9.91 1.53
C THR A 120 16.43 8.71 1.29
N SER A 121 17.52 8.88 0.54
CA SER A 121 18.49 7.81 0.28
C SER A 121 19.08 7.23 1.57
N LYS A 122 19.46 8.08 2.53
CA LYS A 122 19.99 7.64 3.83
C LYS A 122 18.93 6.87 4.63
N TYR A 123 17.70 7.37 4.68
CA TYR A 123 16.62 6.75 5.44
C TYR A 123 16.21 5.40 4.86
N VAL A 124 16.11 5.28 3.54
CA VAL A 124 15.82 4.01 2.85
C VAL A 124 16.91 2.97 3.13
N ASN A 125 18.18 3.33 2.94
CA ASN A 125 19.30 2.42 3.22
C ASN A 125 19.35 1.98 4.68
N TYR A 126 19.04 2.89 5.61
CA TYR A 126 18.95 2.55 7.04
C TYR A 126 17.81 1.58 7.33
N ASN A 127 16.60 1.85 6.82
CA ASN A 127 15.45 0.97 7.04
C ASN A 127 15.64 -0.41 6.42
N GLN A 128 16.24 -0.48 5.23
CA GLN A 128 16.57 -1.76 4.61
C GLN A 128 17.55 -2.57 5.48
N ARG A 129 18.62 -1.95 5.99
CA ARG A 129 19.56 -2.61 6.90
C ARG A 129 18.91 -3.06 8.20
N MET A 130 18.04 -2.22 8.77
CA MET A 130 17.31 -2.54 10.00
C MET A 130 16.33 -3.70 9.78
N ALA A 131 15.59 -3.71 8.66
CA ALA A 131 14.69 -4.78 8.29
C ALA A 131 15.43 -6.11 8.08
N MET A 132 16.57 -6.10 7.40
CA MET A 132 17.40 -7.31 7.22
C MET A 132 17.93 -7.85 8.55
N ASN A 133 18.44 -6.99 9.44
CA ASN A 133 18.91 -7.41 10.76
C ASN A 133 17.77 -7.96 11.61
N PHE A 134 16.59 -7.34 11.57
CA PHE A 134 15.42 -7.83 12.26
C PHE A 134 15.00 -9.21 11.74
N ALA A 135 14.97 -9.41 10.42
CA ALA A 135 14.66 -10.70 9.81
C ALA A 135 15.67 -11.80 10.22
N ASP A 136 16.97 -11.49 10.24
CA ASP A 136 18.02 -12.42 10.68
C ASP A 136 17.83 -12.84 12.15
N ILE A 137 17.53 -11.89 13.04
CA ILE A 137 17.25 -12.17 14.46
C ILE A 137 16.00 -13.06 14.60
N GLN A 138 14.95 -12.78 13.84
CA GLN A 138 13.71 -13.56 13.89
C GLN A 138 13.92 -14.98 13.35
N ALA A 139 14.72 -15.14 12.29
CA ALA A 139 15.09 -16.45 11.76
C ALA A 139 15.91 -17.26 12.77
N LYS A 140 16.92 -16.66 13.41
CA LYS A 140 17.71 -17.31 14.47
C LYS A 140 16.85 -17.72 15.66
N LYS A 141 15.92 -16.87 16.07
CA LYS A 141 14.97 -17.18 17.15
C LYS A 141 14.07 -18.37 16.79
N LEU A 142 13.61 -18.45 15.54
CA LEU A 142 12.81 -19.57 15.05
C LEU A 142 13.61 -20.88 15.05
N ILE A 143 14.85 -20.86 14.56
CA ILE A 143 15.74 -22.03 14.57
C ILE A 143 15.99 -22.52 15.99
N ASN A 144 16.37 -21.63 16.92
CA ASN A 144 16.60 -22.00 18.31
C ASN A 144 15.33 -22.54 18.99
N MET A 145 14.16 -21.99 18.65
CA MET A 145 12.88 -22.47 19.15
C MET A 145 12.54 -23.86 18.59
N GLN A 146 12.88 -24.11 17.33
CA GLN A 146 12.68 -25.41 16.69
C GLN A 146 13.59 -26.48 17.31
N GLU A 147 14.86 -26.16 17.57
CA GLU A 147 15.79 -27.03 18.31
C GLU A 147 15.28 -27.35 19.72
N GLN A 148 14.69 -26.38 20.42
CA GLN A 148 14.07 -26.60 21.74
C GLN A 148 12.87 -27.56 21.68
N VAL A 149 12.02 -27.43 20.65
CA VAL A 149 10.87 -28.32 20.45
C VAL A 149 11.32 -29.75 20.14
N GLU A 150 12.37 -29.92 19.33
CA GLU A 150 12.94 -31.24 19.03
C GLU A 150 13.57 -31.88 20.27
N ALA A 151 14.33 -31.12 21.06
CA ALA A 151 14.89 -31.60 22.32
C ALA A 151 13.80 -32.01 23.33
N GLN A 152 12.73 -31.23 23.46
CA GLN A 152 11.58 -31.59 24.30
C GLN A 152 10.87 -32.87 23.82
N SER A 153 10.74 -33.04 22.50
CA SER A 153 10.10 -34.21 21.91
C SER A 153 10.92 -35.50 22.14
N GLN A 154 12.26 -35.39 22.11
CA GLN A 154 13.16 -36.52 22.42
C GLN A 154 13.09 -36.90 23.90
N MET A 155 13.03 -35.93 24.82
CA MET A 155 12.86 -36.21 26.26
C MET A 155 11.54 -36.94 26.54
N MET A 156 10.45 -36.51 25.91
CA MET A 156 9.13 -37.14 26.07
C MET A 156 9.11 -38.57 25.52
N ASN A 157 9.75 -38.83 24.37
CA ASN A 157 9.85 -40.19 23.81
C ASN A 157 10.74 -41.12 24.65
N ASN A 158 11.80 -40.59 25.27
CA ASN A 158 12.65 -41.38 26.16
C ASN A 158 11.91 -41.73 27.47
N GLU A 159 11.14 -40.80 28.05
CA GLU A 159 10.29 -41.07 29.21
C GLU A 159 9.18 -42.10 28.93
N ILE A 160 8.59 -42.10 27.73
CA ILE A 160 7.60 -43.11 27.32
C ILE A 160 8.26 -44.49 27.19
N ASN A 161 9.45 -44.57 26.59
CA ASN A 161 10.18 -45.83 26.42
C ASN A 161 10.66 -46.41 27.75
N ASP A 162 11.10 -45.59 28.70
CA ASP A 162 11.53 -46.06 30.03
C ASP A 162 10.35 -46.59 30.87
N ASN A 163 9.17 -45.95 30.78
CA ASN A 163 7.97 -46.45 31.44
C ASN A 163 7.46 -47.78 30.84
N SER A 164 7.68 -48.03 29.54
CA SER A 164 7.29 -49.28 28.88
C SER A 164 8.18 -50.50 29.20
N LYS A 165 9.41 -50.28 29.70
CA LYS A 165 10.33 -51.35 30.11
C LYS A 165 10.19 -51.74 31.59
N SER A 166 9.44 -50.97 32.37
CA SER A 166 9.21 -51.22 33.81
C SER A 166 7.89 -51.96 34.10
N SER A 167 7.14 -52.38 33.07
CA SER A 167 5.99 -53.30 33.17
C SER A 167 6.31 -54.61 32.47
#